data_AF-A0A966YKG9-F1
#
_entry.id   AF-A0A966YKG9-F1
#
_cell.length_a   1.000
_cell.length_b   1.000
_cell.length_c   1.000
_cell.angle_alpha   90.00
_cell.angle_beta   90.00
_cell.angle_gamma   90.00
#
_symmetry.space_group_name_H-M   'P 1'
#
loop_
_entity.id
_entity.type
_entity.pdbx_description
1 polymer ?
#
loop_
_entity_poly.entity_id
_entity_poly.type
_entity_poly.pdbx_seq_one_letter_code
_entity_poly.pdbx_strand_id
1 'polypeptide(L)'
;TARGKVYTGRIISENEKEITVVTDPEDATKFVVLKRDEIEEMFAANQSLMPAGLIDQLNEAEVLDLLAYTLSRGNRRDGRFKR
;
A
#
# COMPACT_ATOMS: atom_id res chain seq x y z
N THR A 1 -1.80 -0.59 -29.81
CA THR A 1 -2.95 0.31 -29.58
C THR A 1 -2.75 1.02 -28.27
N ALA A 2 -2.35 2.29 -28.36
CA ALA A 2 -2.06 3.21 -27.26
C ALA A 2 -3.32 3.49 -26.44
N ARG A 3 -3.61 2.66 -25.45
CA ARG A 3 -4.43 3.11 -24.33
C ARG A 3 -3.44 3.68 -23.33
N GLY A 4 -3.19 4.98 -23.40
CA GLY A 4 -2.41 5.76 -22.43
C GLY A 4 -3.02 5.78 -21.03
N LYS A 5 -3.42 4.62 -20.53
CA LYS A 5 -3.92 4.38 -19.19
C LYS A 5 -2.72 4.14 -18.31
N VAL A 6 -2.46 5.10 -17.45
CA VAL A 6 -1.49 4.94 -16.36
C VAL A 6 -2.17 4.16 -15.26
N TYR A 7 -1.59 3.03 -14.88
CA TYR A 7 -2.00 2.28 -13.70
C TYR A 7 -1.03 2.59 -12.58
N THR A 8 -1.54 3.09 -11.46
CA THR A 8 -0.78 3.28 -10.23
C THR A 8 -1.28 2.27 -9.22
N GLY A 9 -0.37 1.52 -8.63
CA GLY A 9 -0.75 0.36 -7.83
C GLY A 9 0.42 -0.39 -7.25
N ARG A 10 0.11 -1.34 -6.38
CA ARG A 10 1.10 -2.18 -5.72
C ARG A 10 1.21 -3.49 -6.48
N ILE A 11 2.44 -3.86 -6.86
CA ILE A 11 2.71 -5.15 -7.49
C ILE A 11 2.53 -6.24 -6.43
N ILE A 12 1.61 -7.18 -6.67
CA ILE A 12 1.39 -8.33 -5.80
C ILE A 12 2.02 -9.61 -6.34
N SER A 13 2.22 -9.67 -7.66
CA SER A 13 2.87 -10.77 -8.35
C SER A 13 3.49 -10.25 -9.63
N GLU A 14 4.73 -10.66 -9.88
CA GLU A 14 5.47 -10.39 -11.11
C GLU A 14 5.99 -11.72 -11.65
N ASN A 15 5.62 -12.03 -12.89
CA ASN A 15 6.13 -13.16 -13.66
C ASN A 15 6.82 -12.66 -14.93
N GLU A 16 7.52 -13.55 -15.64
CA GLU A 16 8.23 -13.20 -16.89
C GLU A 16 7.28 -12.66 -17.98
N LYS A 17 6.01 -13.07 -17.97
CA LYS A 17 5.01 -12.72 -18.98
C LYS A 17 4.00 -11.65 -18.53
N GLU A 18 3.68 -11.61 -17.24
CA GLU A 18 2.55 -10.84 -16.72
C GLU A 18 2.88 -10.23 -15.35
N ILE A 19 2.37 -9.03 -15.11
CA ILE A 19 2.46 -8.30 -13.85
C ILE A 19 1.05 -8.08 -13.32
N THR A 20 0.83 -8.44 -12.06
CA THR A 20 -0.45 -8.20 -11.39
C THR A 20 -0.32 -7.04 -10.42
N VAL A 21 -1.11 -6.00 -10.68
CA VAL A 21 -1.08 -4.73 -9.94
C VAL A 21 -2.42 -4.51 -9.24
N VAL A 22 -2.40 -4.35 -7.92
CA VAL A 22 -3.56 -3.88 -7.16
C VAL A 22 -3.65 -2.37 -7.29
N THR A 23 -4.78 -1.89 -7.80
CA THR A 23 -4.99 -0.46 -8.10
C THR A 23 -5.88 0.23 -7.08
N ASP A 24 -6.63 -0.53 -6.28
CA ASP A 24 -7.51 -0.03 -5.23
C ASP A 24 -6.86 -0.30 -3.85
N PRO A 25 -6.62 0.74 -3.03
CA PRO A 25 -6.03 0.56 -1.72
C PRO A 25 -6.99 0.05 -0.64
N GLU A 26 -8.30 0.18 -0.85
CA GLU A 26 -9.33 -0.32 0.08
C GLU A 26 -9.70 -1.78 -0.22
N ASP A 27 -9.64 -2.16 -1.49
CA ASP A 27 -10.02 -3.49 -1.96
C ASP A 27 -8.86 -4.21 -2.66
N ALA A 28 -8.17 -5.08 -1.90
CA ALA A 28 -7.08 -5.89 -2.40
C ALA A 28 -7.49 -6.93 -3.46
N THR A 29 -8.79 -7.14 -3.70
CA THR A 29 -9.29 -8.05 -4.75
C THR A 29 -9.40 -7.38 -6.12
N LYS A 30 -9.32 -6.05 -6.19
CA LYS A 30 -9.29 -5.32 -7.46
C LYS A 30 -7.87 -5.20 -8.00
N PHE A 31 -7.47 -6.22 -8.76
CA PHE A 31 -6.20 -6.26 -9.46
C PHE A 31 -6.39 -6.17 -10.97
N VAL A 32 -5.40 -5.58 -11.64
CA VAL A 32 -5.26 -5.57 -13.09
C VAL A 32 -4.07 -6.44 -13.45
N VAL A 33 -4.28 -7.38 -14.37
CA VAL A 33 -3.22 -8.19 -14.96
C VAL A 33 -2.77 -7.49 -16.25
N LEU A 34 -1.50 -7.11 -16.31
CA LEU A 34 -0.88 -6.47 -17.45
C LEU A 34 0.17 -7.41 -18.03
N LYS A 35 0.18 -7.59 -19.35
CA LYS A 35 1.26 -8.32 -20.02
C LYS A 35 2.49 -7.44 -20.08
N ARG A 36 3.66 -8.03 -19.81
CA ARG A 36 4.94 -7.29 -19.78
C ARG A 36 5.26 -6.66 -21.14
N ASP A 37 4.86 -7.32 -22.23
CA ASP A 37 5.03 -6.85 -23.61
C ASP A 37 4.17 -5.61 -23.95
N GLU A 38 3.13 -5.32 -23.16
CA GLU A 38 2.23 -4.17 -23.34
C GLU A 38 2.64 -2.96 -22.49
N ILE A 39 3.69 -3.08 -21.65
CA ILE A 39 4.17 -2.01 -20.77
C ILE A 39 5.24 -1.21 -21.50
N GLU A 40 4.93 0.05 -21.81
CA GLU A 40 5.89 0.97 -22.44
C GLU A 40 6.94 1.44 -21.43
N GLU A 41 6.51 1.86 -20.23
CA GLU A 41 7.39 2.38 -19.18
C GLU A 41 6.88 2.00 -17.78
N MET A 42 7.81 1.84 -16.83
CA MET A 42 7.51 1.56 -15.43
C MET A 42 8.43 2.39 -14.53
N PHE A 43 7.84 3.14 -13.61
CA PHE A 43 8.56 4.00 -12.66
C PHE A 43 8.09 3.76 -11.23
N ALA A 44 8.99 3.99 -10.27
CA ALA A 44 8.63 3.98 -8.86
C ALA A 44 7.67 5.15 -8.56
N ALA A 45 6.56 4.86 -7.90
CA ALA A 45 5.61 5.90 -7.52
C ALA A 45 6.20 6.78 -6.40
N ASN A 46 6.10 8.10 -6.57
CA ASN A 46 6.51 9.07 -5.54
C ASN A 46 5.46 9.22 -4.42
N GLN A 47 4.25 8.69 -4.64
CA GLN A 47 3.13 8.79 -3.72
C GLN A 47 2.69 7.39 -3.29
N SER A 48 2.37 7.26 -2.00
CA SER A 48 1.82 6.03 -1.44
C SER A 48 0.43 5.76 -2.01
N LEU A 49 0.09 4.48 -2.16
CA LEU A 49 -1.28 4.05 -2.42
C LEU A 49 -2.20 4.21 -1.22
N MET A 50 -1.66 4.39 -0.02
CA MET A 50 -2.51 4.57 1.15
C MET A 50 -3.37 5.83 1.00
N PRO A 51 -4.68 5.77 1.31
CA PRO A 51 -5.55 6.92 1.31
C PRO A 51 -4.99 8.06 2.15
N ALA A 52 -5.15 9.29 1.66
CA ALA A 52 -4.81 10.47 2.43
C ALA A 52 -5.78 10.62 3.62
N GLY A 53 -5.30 11.23 4.71
CA GLY A 53 -6.12 11.59 5.86
C GLY A 53 -6.54 10.45 6.78
N LEU A 54 -5.94 9.25 6.64
CA LEU A 54 -6.19 8.15 7.59
C LEU A 54 -5.78 8.51 9.04
N ILE A 55 -4.76 9.37 9.19
CA ILE A 55 -4.28 9.82 10.50
C ILE A 55 -5.10 11.00 11.02
N ASP A 56 -5.82 11.73 10.17
CA ASP A 56 -6.51 12.98 10.52
C ASP A 56 -7.66 12.75 11.51
N GLN A 57 -8.17 11.52 11.59
CA GLN A 57 -9.24 11.13 12.51
C GLN A 57 -8.73 10.80 13.92
N LEU A 58 -7.42 10.60 14.08
CA LEU A 58 -6.83 10.15 15.34
C LEU A 58 -6.44 11.34 16.23
N ASN A 59 -6.71 11.23 17.53
CA ASN A 59 -6.18 12.16 18.52
C ASN A 59 -4.75 11.80 18.94
N GLU A 60 -4.07 12.69 19.68
CA GLU A 60 -2.67 12.51 20.10
C GLU A 60 -2.42 11.17 20.81
N ALA A 61 -3.32 10.77 21.71
CA ALA A 61 -3.19 9.51 22.45
C ALA A 61 -3.35 8.28 21.52
N GLU A 62 -4.29 8.34 20.57
CA GLU A 62 -4.51 7.26 19.60
C GLU A 62 -3.34 7.12 18.62
N VAL A 63 -2.72 8.23 18.22
CA VAL A 63 -1.50 8.21 17.39
C VAL A 63 -0.34 7.58 18.17
N LEU A 64 -0.17 7.93 19.45
CA LEU A 64 0.85 7.33 20.32
C LEU A 64 0.62 5.83 20.52
N ASP A 65 -0.62 5.40 20.71
CA ASP A 65 -0.98 3.99 20.83
C ASP A 65 -0.73 3.22 19.53
N LEU A 66 -1.03 3.81 18.37
CA LEU A 66 -0.73 3.21 17.06
C LEU A 66 0.78 3.05 16.86
N LEU A 67 1.58 4.06 17.22
CA LEU A 67 3.04 3.98 17.17
C LEU A 67 3.58 2.92 18.14
N ALA A 68 3.05 2.86 19.37
CA ALA A 68 3.41 1.85 20.35
C ALA A 68 3.10 0.44 19.83
N TYR A 69 1.92 0.23 19.22
CA TYR A 69 1.54 -1.03 18.59
C TYR A 69 2.51 -1.44 17.48
N THR A 70 2.80 -0.53 16.56
CA THR A 70 3.69 -0.79 15.42
C THR A 70 5.11 -1.11 15.89
N LEU A 71 5.63 -0.38 16.89
CA LEU A 71 6.96 -0.60 17.46
C LEU A 71 7.05 -1.86 18.33
N SER A 72 5.97 -2.24 19.01
CA SER A 72 5.92 -3.44 19.84
C SER A 72 5.96 -4.75 19.03
N ARG A 73 5.78 -4.68 17.71
CA ARG A 73 5.65 -5.84 16.81
C ARG A 73 4.58 -6.83 17.28
N GLY A 74 3.51 -6.33 17.90
CA GLY A 74 2.41 -7.13 18.46
C GLY A 74 2.65 -7.66 19.88
N ASN A 75 3.72 -7.24 20.57
CA ASN A 75 3.96 -7.62 21.96
C ASN A 75 3.10 -6.80 22.94
N ARG A 76 2.00 -7.40 23.40
CA ARG A 76 1.08 -6.79 24.39
C ARG A 76 1.74 -6.45 25.74
N ARG A 77 2.91 -7.00 26.05
CA ARG A 77 3.65 -6.77 27.30
C ARG A 77 4.82 -5.79 27.14
N ASP A 78 4.92 -5.12 25.99
CA ASP A 78 5.97 -4.13 25.73
C ASP A 78 5.94 -3.00 26.78
N GLY A 79 7.11 -2.46 27.12
CA GLY A 79 7.23 -1.39 28.11
C GLY A 79 6.47 -0.13 27.71
N ARG A 80 6.22 0.09 26.41
CA ARG A 80 5.47 1.23 25.88
C ARG A 80 3.98 1.23 26.24
N PHE A 81 3.43 0.09 26.65
CA PHE A 81 2.04 0.00 27.14
C PHE A 81 1.93 0.09 28.67
N LYS A 82 3.06 0.27 29.36
CA LYS A 82 3.06 0.48 30.81
C LYS A 82 2.87 1.97 31.07
N ARG A 83 1.80 2.31 31.80
CA ARG A 83 1.51 3.66 32.27
C ARG A 83 2.45 4.09 33.39
#